data_AF-V7CC99-F1
#
_entry.id   AF-V7CC99-F1
#
_cell.length_a   1.000
_cell.length_b   1.000
_cell.length_c   1.000
_cell.angle_alpha   90.00
_cell.angle_beta   90.00
_cell.angle_gamma   90.00
#
_symmetry.space_group_name_H-M   'P 1'
#
loop_
_entity.id
_entity.type
_entity.pdbx_description
1 polymer ?
#
loop_
_entity_poly.entity_id
_entity_poly.type
_entity_poly.pdbx_seq_one_letter_code
_entity_poly.pdbx_strand_id
1 'polypeptide(L)'
;MATKVMEVVKGLDLKRYMGRWYEIACFPSRFQPSDGVNTRATYTLGDDGAIRVLNETWSGGKRSFIEGTAYKADPNSDEAKLKILSRKNDMDDEIYKELVEKAKDEGYDVSKLQKTPHTNPAPEGEGPEDTKGVWWLKSLLGK
;
A
#
# COMPACT_ATOMS: atom_id res chain seq x y z
N MET A 1 -26.05 -10.61 -12.83
CA MET A 1 -24.58 -10.63 -12.81
C MET A 1 -24.16 -11.21 -11.48
N ALA A 2 -23.42 -12.32 -11.46
CA ALA A 2 -22.88 -12.87 -10.23
C ALA A 2 -21.74 -11.97 -9.74
N THR A 3 -21.80 -11.52 -8.49
CA THR A 3 -20.72 -10.74 -7.86
C THR A 3 -19.53 -11.67 -7.70
N LYS A 4 -18.45 -11.48 -8.47
CA LYS A 4 -17.19 -12.20 -8.26
C LYS A 4 -16.64 -11.76 -6.90
N VAL A 5 -16.47 -12.70 -5.98
CA VAL A 5 -15.83 -12.43 -4.70
C VAL A 5 -14.33 -12.31 -4.95
N MET A 6 -13.75 -11.17 -4.60
CA MET A 6 -12.30 -10.98 -4.65
C MET A 6 -11.61 -11.97 -3.71
N GLU A 7 -10.67 -12.73 -4.25
CA GLU A 7 -9.87 -13.66 -3.45
C GLU A 7 -8.67 -12.95 -2.84
N VAL A 8 -8.51 -13.07 -1.52
CA VAL A 8 -7.29 -12.65 -0.83
C VAL A 8 -6.24 -13.75 -0.82
N VAL A 9 -4.98 -13.36 -0.74
CA VAL A 9 -3.86 -14.31 -0.63
C VAL A 9 -3.96 -15.10 0.67
N LYS A 10 -4.17 -16.41 0.56
CA LYS A 10 -4.16 -17.35 1.70
C LYS A 10 -2.72 -17.74 2.03
N GLY A 11 -2.43 -17.93 3.32
CA GLY A 11 -1.12 -18.41 3.79
C GLY A 11 0.03 -17.41 3.59
N LEU A 12 -0.24 -16.10 3.70
CA LEU A 12 0.78 -15.07 3.57
C LEU A 12 1.92 -15.28 4.58
N ASP A 13 3.15 -15.45 4.07
CA ASP A 13 4.36 -15.45 4.89
C ASP A 13 4.69 -14.01 5.32
N LEU A 14 4.32 -13.66 6.55
CA LEU A 14 4.52 -12.33 7.12
C LEU A 14 5.99 -11.92 7.13
N LYS A 15 6.91 -12.84 7.43
CA LYS A 15 8.34 -12.52 7.49
C LYS A 15 8.86 -12.09 6.12
N ARG A 16 8.44 -12.78 5.05
CA ARG A 16 8.78 -12.41 3.67
C ARG A 16 8.08 -11.13 3.20
N TYR A 17 6.93 -10.80 3.79
CA TYR A 17 6.18 -9.59 3.45
C TYR A 17 6.77 -8.32 4.06
N MET A 18 7.50 -8.43 5.18
CA MET A 18 8.10 -7.29 5.88
C MET A 18 9.06 -6.48 4.99
N GLY A 19 9.43 -5.29 5.47
CA GLY A 19 10.29 -4.35 4.78
C GLY A 19 9.51 -3.39 3.89
N ARG A 20 10.23 -2.73 2.99
CA ARG A 20 9.71 -1.63 2.16
C ARG A 20 9.02 -2.13 0.90
N TRP A 21 7.93 -1.46 0.56
CA TRP A 21 7.19 -1.58 -0.69
C TRP A 21 6.93 -0.19 -1.26
N TYR A 22 7.19 -0.01 -2.53
CA TYR A 22 6.86 1.19 -3.29
C TYR A 22 5.49 0.99 -3.94
N GLU A 23 4.62 1.98 -3.78
CA GLU A 23 3.32 2.00 -4.44
C GLU A 23 3.53 2.35 -5.91
N ILE A 24 3.32 1.41 -6.83
CA ILE A 24 3.48 1.64 -8.27
C ILE A 24 2.20 2.21 -8.87
N ALA A 25 1.05 1.75 -8.39
CA ALA A 25 -0.23 2.31 -8.76
C ALA A 25 -1.30 2.08 -7.70
N CYS A 26 -2.21 3.04 -7.57
CA CYS A 26 -3.33 2.97 -6.64
C CYS A 26 -4.59 3.63 -7.22
N PHE A 27 -5.74 3.30 -6.64
CA PHE A 27 -6.95 4.09 -6.85
C PHE A 27 -6.86 5.40 -6.06
N PRO A 28 -7.33 6.53 -6.62
CA PRO A 28 -7.34 7.81 -5.94
C PRO A 28 -8.00 7.71 -4.56
N SER A 29 -7.33 8.30 -3.56
CA SER A 29 -7.80 8.33 -2.19
C SER A 29 -7.78 9.76 -1.68
N ARG A 30 -8.86 10.21 -1.03
CA ARG A 30 -8.92 11.53 -0.38
C ARG A 30 -7.88 11.75 0.73
N PHE A 31 -7.23 10.67 1.16
CA PHE A 31 -6.20 10.70 2.21
C PHE A 31 -4.77 10.77 1.64
N GLN A 32 -4.61 10.66 0.31
CA GLN A 32 -3.33 10.83 -0.37
C GLN A 32 -3.35 12.15 -1.16
N PRO A 33 -2.25 12.92 -1.16
CA PRO A 33 -2.15 14.11 -1.99
C PRO A 33 -2.22 13.72 -3.47
N SER A 34 -2.91 14.54 -4.27
CA SER A 34 -3.08 14.30 -5.71
C SER A 34 -1.77 14.40 -6.50
N ASP A 35 -0.77 15.11 -5.97
CA ASP A 35 0.57 15.27 -6.53
C ASP A 35 1.62 14.43 -5.79
N GLY A 36 1.18 13.43 -5.02
CA GLY A 36 2.06 12.55 -4.26
C GLY A 36 3.02 11.75 -5.16
N VAL A 37 4.31 11.81 -4.83
CA VAL A 37 5.38 11.03 -5.47
C VAL A 37 6.16 10.23 -4.43
N ASN A 38 6.90 9.23 -4.89
CA ASN A 38 7.74 8.38 -4.03
C ASN A 38 6.95 7.68 -2.91
N THR A 39 5.66 7.41 -3.13
CA THR A 39 4.79 6.83 -2.10
C THR A 39 5.22 5.41 -1.76
N ARG A 40 5.43 5.13 -0.47
CA ARG A 40 5.90 3.83 0.00
C ARG A 40 5.33 3.45 1.35
N ALA A 41 5.32 2.15 1.63
CA ALA A 41 4.97 1.57 2.91
C ALA A 41 6.13 0.71 3.42
N THR A 42 6.46 0.81 4.71
CA THR A 42 7.42 -0.07 5.38
C THR A 42 6.71 -0.84 6.48
N TYR A 43 6.77 -2.16 6.40
CA TYR A 43 6.15 -3.08 7.36
C TYR A 43 7.19 -3.69 8.29
N THR A 44 6.96 -3.60 9.59
CA THR A 44 7.84 -4.18 10.62
C THR A 44 7.03 -5.07 11.55
N LEU A 45 7.49 -6.30 11.75
CA LEU A 45 6.86 -7.25 12.67
C LEU A 45 7.36 -6.99 14.09
N GLY A 46 6.43 -6.74 15.01
CA GLY A 46 6.71 -6.64 16.44
C GLY A 46 6.80 -7.99 17.12
N ASP A 47 7.44 -8.02 18.29
CA ASP A 47 7.55 -9.21 19.14
C ASP A 47 6.18 -9.67 19.68
N ASP A 48 5.22 -8.75 19.75
CA ASP A 48 3.82 -8.97 20.10
C ASP A 48 2.97 -9.52 18.93
N GLY A 49 3.59 -9.74 17.76
CA GLY A 49 2.92 -10.17 16.54
C GLY A 49 2.17 -9.06 15.80
N ALA A 50 2.22 -7.81 16.30
CA ALA A 50 1.61 -6.67 15.63
C ALA A 50 2.47 -6.21 14.45
N ILE A 51 1.85 -5.72 13.38
CA ILE A 51 2.58 -5.16 12.23
C ILE A 51 2.59 -3.64 12.34
N ARG A 52 3.76 -3.04 12.56
CA ARG A 52 3.96 -1.60 12.46
C ARG A 52 4.04 -1.20 10.98
N VAL A 53 3.29 -0.17 10.60
CA VAL A 53 3.20 0.31 9.22
C VAL A 53 3.58 1.78 9.19
N LEU A 54 4.65 2.11 8.45
CA LEU A 54 5.02 3.48 8.13
C LEU A 54 4.67 3.74 6.66
N ASN A 55 3.70 4.62 6.40
CA ASN A 55 3.39 5.10 5.06
C ASN A 55 4.01 6.48 4.84
N GLU A 56 4.63 6.69 3.69
CA GLU A 56 5.33 7.93 3.35
C GLU A 56 4.96 8.36 1.93
N THR A 57 4.93 9.67 1.68
CA THR A 57 4.76 10.28 0.35
C THR A 57 5.42 11.66 0.32
N TRP A 58 5.78 12.15 -0.86
CA TRP A 58 6.36 13.47 -1.07
C TRP A 58 5.43 14.30 -1.95
N SER A 59 5.18 15.55 -1.58
CA SER A 59 4.36 16.50 -2.34
C SER A 59 5.02 17.88 -2.23
N GLY A 60 5.16 18.59 -3.34
CA GLY A 60 5.90 19.86 -3.40
C GLY A 60 7.32 19.80 -2.80
N GLY A 61 8.01 18.65 -2.91
CA GLY A 61 9.34 18.42 -2.32
C GLY A 61 9.36 18.16 -0.82
N LYS A 62 8.21 18.20 -0.13
CA LYS A 62 8.08 17.93 1.30
C LYS A 62 7.62 16.50 1.56
N ARG A 63 8.30 15.81 2.47
CA ARG A 63 7.89 14.49 2.98
C ARG A 63 6.69 14.62 3.92
N SER A 64 5.71 13.76 3.73
CA SER A 64 4.60 13.50 4.65
C SER A 64 4.61 12.01 4.99
N PHE A 65 4.32 11.66 6.25
CA PHE A 65 4.26 10.27 6.68
C PHE A 65 3.16 10.06 7.72
N ILE A 66 2.74 8.81 7.87
CA ILE A 66 1.85 8.36 8.94
C ILE A 66 2.28 6.97 9.40
N GLU A 67 2.26 6.78 10.71
CA GLU A 67 2.50 5.50 11.35
C GLU A 67 1.20 4.90 11.88
N GLY A 68 1.13 3.57 11.85
CA GLY A 68 0.00 2.83 12.36
C GLY A 68 0.40 1.44 12.76
N THR A 69 -0.49 0.78 13.51
CA THR A 69 -0.37 -0.64 13.81
C THR A 69 -1.49 -1.38 13.10
N ALA A 70 -1.12 -2.41 12.35
CA ALA A 70 -2.04 -3.32 11.69
C ALA A 70 -2.07 -4.66 12.43
N TYR A 71 -3.28 -5.15 12.63
CA TYR A 71 -3.58 -6.49 13.10
C TYR A 71 -4.41 -7.17 12.02
N LYS A 72 -4.45 -8.51 12.03
CA LYS A 72 -5.44 -9.23 11.24
C LYS A 72 -6.83 -8.86 11.77
N ALA A 73 -7.59 -8.08 11.00
CA ALA A 73 -8.83 -7.44 11.46
C ALA A 73 -9.92 -8.46 11.86
N ASP A 74 -10.00 -9.57 11.12
CA ASP A 74 -10.81 -10.76 11.43
C ASP A 74 -10.11 -11.97 10.77
N PRO A 75 -9.86 -13.08 11.49
CA PRO A 75 -9.32 -14.30 10.90
C PRO A 75 -10.11 -14.85 9.70
N ASN A 76 -11.40 -14.52 9.61
CA ASN A 76 -12.38 -15.03 8.64
C ASN A 76 -12.79 -14.01 7.56
N SER A 77 -12.23 -12.80 7.55
CA SER A 77 -12.54 -11.78 6.53
C SER A 77 -11.53 -11.84 5.38
N ASP A 78 -12.06 -11.76 4.15
CA ASP A 78 -11.32 -11.69 2.90
C ASP A 78 -11.38 -10.27 2.28
N GLU A 79 -11.58 -9.22 3.09
CA GLU A 79 -11.63 -7.85 2.57
C GLU A 79 -10.23 -7.24 2.38
N ALA A 80 -9.94 -6.77 1.16
CA ALA A 80 -8.70 -6.06 0.84
C ALA A 80 -8.92 -4.93 -0.16
N LYS A 81 -8.14 -3.86 -0.04
CA LYS A 81 -8.03 -2.80 -1.07
C LYS A 81 -6.86 -3.12 -1.98
N LEU A 82 -7.07 -2.98 -3.28
CA LEU A 82 -6.03 -3.21 -4.27
C LEU A 82 -5.03 -2.04 -4.30
N LYS A 83 -3.74 -2.39 -4.24
CA LYS A 83 -2.61 -1.55 -4.64
C LYS A 83 -1.63 -2.40 -5.44
N ILE A 84 -1.01 -1.84 -6.47
CA ILE A 84 0.13 -2.47 -7.13
C ILE A 84 1.38 -1.99 -6.42
N LEU A 85 2.13 -2.91 -5.81
CA LEU A 85 3.31 -2.63 -5.01
C LEU A 85 4.54 -3.34 -5.59
N SER A 86 5.72 -2.73 -5.47
CA SER A 86 7.00 -3.29 -5.88
C SER A 86 8.03 -3.20 -4.76
N ARG A 87 9.04 -4.09 -4.76
CA ARG A 87 10.22 -3.96 -3.90
C ARG A 87 11.19 -2.89 -4.41
N LYS A 88 11.07 -2.51 -5.67
CA LYS A 88 11.80 -1.41 -6.30
C LYS A 88 10.87 -0.21 -6.48
N ASN A 89 11.46 0.96 -6.64
CA ASN A 89 10.75 2.19 -7.00
C ASN A 89 10.29 2.22 -8.47
N ASP A 90 10.56 1.15 -9.22
CA ASP A 90 10.08 0.92 -10.57
C ASP A 90 9.43 -0.48 -10.70
N MET A 91 8.81 -0.68 -11.86
CA MET A 91 8.24 -1.95 -12.29
C MET A 91 8.34 -2.03 -13.81
N ASP A 92 8.74 -3.19 -14.31
CA ASP A 92 8.74 -3.52 -15.72
C ASP A 92 7.34 -3.39 -16.33
N ASP A 93 7.24 -2.85 -17.55
CA ASP A 93 5.94 -2.49 -18.13
C ASP A 93 5.10 -3.73 -18.48
N GLU A 94 5.73 -4.85 -18.84
CA GLU A 94 5.05 -6.13 -19.08
C GLU A 94 4.46 -6.67 -17.78
N ILE A 95 5.26 -6.70 -16.70
CA ILE A 95 4.78 -7.10 -15.37
C ILE A 95 3.63 -6.19 -14.91
N TYR A 96 3.75 -4.88 -15.12
CA TYR A 96 2.68 -3.94 -14.78
C TYR A 96 1.38 -4.24 -15.55
N LYS A 97 1.46 -4.47 -16.86
CA LYS A 97 0.29 -4.81 -17.70
C LYS A 97 -0.37 -6.11 -17.24
N GLU A 98 0.43 -7.13 -16.91
CA GLU A 98 -0.10 -8.39 -16.37
C GLU A 98 -0.88 -8.18 -15.07
N LEU A 99 -0.36 -7.36 -14.15
CA LEU A 99 -1.05 -7.05 -12.90
C LEU A 99 -2.32 -6.22 -13.10
N VAL A 100 -2.34 -5.32 -14.09
CA VAL A 100 -3.53 -4.55 -14.46
C VAL A 100 -4.61 -5.44 -15.09
N GLU A 101 -4.26 -6.33 -16.01
CA GLU A 101 -5.24 -7.26 -16.59
C GLU A 101 -5.78 -8.21 -15.51
N LYS A 102 -4.93 -8.70 -14.59
CA LYS A 102 -5.41 -9.47 -13.44
C LYS A 102 -6.41 -8.68 -12.59
N ALA A 103 -6.15 -7.40 -12.32
CA ALA A 103 -7.09 -6.56 -11.57
C ALA A 103 -8.43 -6.40 -12.31
N LYS A 104 -8.40 -6.24 -13.63
CA LYS A 104 -9.59 -6.16 -14.46
C LYS A 104 -10.39 -7.48 -14.44
N ASP A 105 -9.71 -8.63 -14.48
CA ASP A 105 -10.33 -9.96 -14.36
C ASP A 105 -10.94 -10.19 -12.97
N GLU A 106 -10.43 -9.52 -11.93
CA GLU A 106 -11.04 -9.46 -10.60
C GLU A 106 -12.21 -8.47 -10.49
N GLY A 107 -12.53 -7.74 -11.56
CA GLY A 107 -13.67 -6.83 -11.62
C GLY A 107 -13.38 -5.40 -11.19
N TYR A 108 -12.10 -5.02 -11.03
CA TYR A 108 -11.74 -3.63 -10.75
C TYR A 108 -11.85 -2.76 -12.01
N ASP A 109 -12.38 -1.54 -11.83
CA ASP A 109 -12.40 -0.52 -12.88
C ASP A 109 -11.01 0.12 -13.04
N VAL A 110 -10.14 -0.56 -13.79
CA VAL A 110 -8.74 -0.17 -13.99
C VAL A 110 -8.56 1.19 -14.68
N SER A 111 -9.62 1.77 -15.28
CA SER A 111 -9.56 3.13 -15.86
C SER A 111 -9.31 4.21 -14.79
N LYS A 112 -9.62 3.90 -13.53
CA LYS A 112 -9.39 4.77 -12.37
C LYS A 112 -8.03 4.57 -11.73
N LEU A 113 -7.25 3.58 -12.17
CA LEU A 113 -5.95 3.27 -11.58
C LEU A 113 -4.93 4.33 -12.02
N GLN A 114 -4.21 4.91 -11.06
CA GLN A 114 -3.20 5.94 -11.32
C GLN A 114 -1.83 5.40 -10.97
N LYS A 115 -0.86 5.55 -11.90
CA LYS A 115 0.55 5.27 -11.60
C LYS A 115 1.07 6.33 -10.65
N THR A 116 1.82 5.90 -9.63
CA THR A 116 2.49 6.77 -8.68
C THR A 116 3.89 7.08 -9.21
N PRO A 117 4.29 8.35 -9.38
CA PRO A 117 5.63 8.69 -9.84
C PRO A 117 6.69 8.37 -8.77
N HIS A 118 7.86 7.90 -9.21
CA HIS A 118 9.03 7.67 -8.36
C HIS A 118 10.30 8.24 -9.00
N THR A 119 11.22 8.74 -8.18
CA THR A 119 12.55 9.18 -8.62
C THR A 119 13.57 8.05 -8.47
N ASN A 120 14.62 8.07 -9.29
CA ASN A 120 15.76 7.15 -9.20
C ASN A 120 17.08 7.95 -9.07
N PRO A 121 17.80 7.91 -7.93
CA PRO A 121 17.47 7.13 -6.73
C PRO A 121 16.22 7.66 -6.01
N ALA A 122 15.58 6.78 -5.23
CA ALA A 122 14.50 7.19 -4.34
C ALA A 122 15.03 8.18 -3.29
N PRO A 123 14.23 9.17 -2.84
CA PRO A 123 14.68 10.09 -1.82
C PRO A 123 15.03 9.35 -0.53
N GLU A 124 16.19 9.67 0.01
CA GLU A 124 16.56 9.32 1.37
C GLU A 124 15.74 10.20 2.31
N GLY A 125 15.19 9.58 3.35
CA GLY A 125 14.48 10.27 4.41
C GLY A 125 14.79 9.54 5.69
N GLU A 126 15.49 10.18 6.61
CA GLU A 126 15.58 9.70 7.98
C GLU A 126 14.14 9.62 8.53
N GLY A 127 13.77 8.46 9.09
CA GLY A 127 12.50 8.33 9.80
C GLY A 127 12.36 9.44 10.83
N PRO A 128 11.15 9.94 11.09
CA PRO A 128 10.96 10.90 12.19
C PRO A 128 11.54 10.33 13.50
N GLU A 129 12.20 11.17 14.31
CA GLU A 129 12.15 10.95 15.76
C GLU A 129 10.68 11.09 16.16
N ASP A 130 10.11 10.03 16.72
CA ASP A 130 8.68 9.92 17.08
C ASP A 130 8.18 11.16 17.83
N THR A 131 7.56 12.09 17.10
CA THR A 131 6.79 13.19 17.68
C THR A 131 5.31 12.83 17.65
N LYS A 132 4.94 11.89 18.54
CA LYS A 132 3.59 11.77 19.13
C LYS A 132 2.47 11.86 18.09
N GLY A 133 2.23 10.74 17.41
CA GLY A 133 1.06 10.57 16.55
C GLY A 133 0.50 9.16 16.63
N VAL A 134 -0.05 8.76 17.78
CA VAL A 134 -0.93 7.58 17.82
C VAL A 134 -2.22 7.93 17.06
N TRP A 135 -2.40 7.38 15.87
CA TRP A 135 -3.63 7.49 15.08
C TRP A 135 -4.21 6.11 14.75
N TRP A 136 -5.50 5.97 15.01
CA TRP A 136 -6.29 4.75 14.84
C TRP A 136 -6.56 4.47 13.35
N LEU A 137 -5.99 3.39 12.80
CA LEU A 137 -6.35 2.89 11.48
C LEU A 137 -7.72 2.20 11.59
N LYS A 138 -8.79 2.98 11.40
CA LYS A 138 -10.11 2.38 11.20
C LYS A 138 -10.07 1.68 9.85
N SER A 139 -9.88 0.37 9.95
CA SER A 139 -10.37 -0.74 9.14
C SER A 139 -10.75 -0.47 7.69
N LEU A 140 -10.42 -1.47 6.88
CA LEU A 140 -10.96 -1.80 5.57
C LEU A 140 -12.50 -1.91 5.48
N LEU A 141 -13.30 -1.29 6.36
CA LEU A 141 -14.76 -1.42 6.40
C LEU A 141 -15.51 -0.09 6.25
N GLY A 142 -16.45 -0.06 5.30
CA GLY A 142 -17.77 0.58 5.47
C GLY A 142 -17.96 1.96 4.84
N LYS A 143 -18.28 2.01 3.55
CA LYS A 143 -19.65 1.82 3.03
C LYS A 143 -19.57 1.28 1.61
#